data_AF-A0A3C1YXT4-F1
#
_entry.id   AF-A0A3C1YXT4-F1
#
_cell.length_a   1.000
_cell.length_b   1.000
_cell.length_c   1.000
_cell.angle_alpha   90.00
_cell.angle_beta   90.00
_cell.angle_gamma   90.00
#
_symmetry.space_group_name_H-M   'P 1'
#
loop_
_entity.id
_entity.type
_entity.pdbx_description
1 polymer ?
#
loop_
_entity_poly.entity_id
_entity_poly.type
_entity_poly.pdbx_seq_one_letter_code
_entity_poly.pdbx_strand_id
1 'polypeptide(L)'
;MNALLDVVRKQRVDALFPVSDIAMHVIGPEKTRFAGYTHIPTPDAETFSEISDKYRLMQQAVAQGVAIPETLFVPDGQLDSVIEKVCEFPVVVKPGCSLVKEGQQWKKTSVCYAESRDALMRLYNEKPYLRQPSLIQRRVVGEGQGLFVLMNQGLPLGMFAHRRLRERPPSGGVSVLRESIALPKAMVDATLTLLQRVKWHGVAMVEFKVDAARQRPLLMEINGRFWGSLQLAIDAGVNFPLRLLNMAMGKAEVLPVDGYRIGVKSRWLLGDLDQLVMRMRKSDRVLNLPPGAPSRFQAMLSFCRLFERDMFYEMEQLSDLGPSRLELMRYLKLA
;
A
#
# COMPACT_ATOMS: atom_id res chain seq x y z
N MET A 1 -18.13 18.62 5.11
CA MET A 1 -16.98 19.46 5.55
C MET A 1 -17.33 20.31 6.77
N ASN A 2 -18.39 21.12 6.75
CA ASN A 2 -18.75 22.01 7.87
C ASN A 2 -18.84 21.29 9.24
N ALA A 3 -19.52 20.15 9.31
CA ALA A 3 -19.61 19.37 10.55
C ALA A 3 -18.24 18.95 11.13
N LEU A 4 -17.26 18.63 10.27
CA LEU A 4 -15.91 18.26 10.71
C LEU A 4 -15.17 19.47 11.29
N LEU A 5 -15.26 20.63 10.63
CA LEU A 5 -14.67 21.88 11.12
C LEU A 5 -15.31 22.32 12.45
N ASP A 6 -16.62 22.15 12.60
CA ASP A 6 -17.32 22.45 13.85
C ASP A 6 -16.82 21.57 15.01
N VAL A 7 -16.59 20.27 14.77
CA VAL A 7 -16.00 19.37 15.77
C VAL A 7 -14.59 19.81 16.12
N VAL A 8 -13.74 20.11 15.13
CA VAL A 8 -12.36 20.60 15.35
C VAL A 8 -12.36 21.83 16.24
N ARG A 9 -13.25 22.80 15.98
CA ARG A 9 -13.35 24.04 16.76
C ARG A 9 -13.90 23.81 18.16
N LYS A 10 -15.00 23.06 18.29
CA LYS A 10 -15.67 22.80 19.57
C LYS A 10 -14.79 22.00 20.53
N GLN A 11 -14.09 21.00 20.00
CA GLN A 11 -13.23 20.10 20.79
C GLN A 11 -11.77 20.60 20.88
N ARG A 12 -11.43 21.72 20.22
CA ARG A 12 -10.06 22.28 20.18
C ARG A 12 -9.02 21.22 19.77
N VAL A 13 -9.29 20.54 18.66
CA VAL A 13 -8.44 19.44 18.17
C VAL A 13 -7.10 19.97 17.68
N ASP A 14 -6.00 19.56 18.30
CA ASP A 14 -4.66 20.02 17.93
C ASP A 14 -4.20 19.50 16.55
N ALA A 15 -4.53 18.25 16.21
CA ALA A 15 -4.15 17.64 14.95
C ALA A 15 -5.22 16.71 14.38
N LEU A 16 -5.38 16.73 13.05
CA LEU A 16 -6.34 15.92 12.30
C LEU A 16 -5.59 15.06 11.27
N PHE A 17 -5.69 13.73 11.41
CA PHE A 17 -5.03 12.77 10.52
C PHE A 17 -6.02 12.08 9.58
N PRO A 18 -6.00 12.37 8.26
CA PRO A 18 -6.68 11.53 7.29
C PRO A 18 -5.97 10.18 7.17
N VAL A 19 -6.69 9.10 7.50
CA VAL A 19 -6.13 7.73 7.52
C VAL A 19 -6.57 6.87 6.33
N SER A 20 -7.33 7.42 5.38
CA SER A 20 -7.78 6.73 4.16
C SER A 20 -7.61 7.60 2.92
N ASP A 21 -7.51 6.96 1.74
CA ASP A 21 -7.38 7.67 0.46
C ASP A 21 -8.59 8.58 0.21
N ILE A 22 -9.80 8.14 0.59
CA ILE A 22 -11.01 8.97 0.51
C ILE A 22 -10.88 10.20 1.41
N ALA A 23 -10.42 10.03 2.65
CA ALA A 23 -10.23 11.15 3.57
C ALA A 23 -9.19 12.14 3.01
N MET A 24 -8.11 11.64 2.42
CA MET A 24 -7.11 12.48 1.74
C MET A 24 -7.71 13.29 0.58
N HIS A 25 -8.48 12.65 -0.30
CA HIS A 25 -9.13 13.34 -1.42
C HIS A 25 -10.21 14.34 -1.00
N VAL A 26 -10.87 14.12 0.14
CA VAL A 26 -11.94 15.00 0.65
C VAL A 26 -11.37 16.15 1.48
N ILE A 27 -10.36 15.91 2.31
CA ILE A 27 -9.78 16.91 3.21
C ILE A 27 -8.69 17.73 2.52
N GLY A 28 -7.89 17.13 1.64
CA GLY A 28 -6.78 17.78 0.96
C GLY A 28 -7.14 19.12 0.30
N PRO A 29 -8.19 19.19 -0.56
CA PRO A 29 -8.62 20.43 -1.20
C PRO A 29 -9.11 21.51 -0.22
N GLU A 30 -9.59 21.10 0.96
CA GLU A 30 -10.18 21.97 1.97
C GLU A 30 -9.20 22.30 3.11
N LYS A 31 -7.93 21.84 3.01
CA LYS A 31 -6.92 21.92 4.08
C LYS A 31 -6.73 23.35 4.60
N THR A 32 -6.80 24.36 3.72
CA THR A 32 -6.66 25.78 4.09
C THR A 32 -7.78 26.27 5.01
N ARG A 33 -8.99 25.69 4.97
CA ARG A 33 -10.10 26.05 5.87
C ARG A 33 -9.86 25.64 7.32
N PHE A 34 -8.98 24.66 7.53
CA PHE A 34 -8.56 24.20 8.85
C PHE A 34 -7.37 24.99 9.38
N ALA A 35 -6.74 25.83 8.55
CA ALA A 35 -5.60 26.64 8.95
C ALA A 35 -5.99 27.56 10.11
N GLY A 36 -5.14 27.59 11.15
CA GLY A 36 -5.38 28.35 12.38
C GLY A 36 -6.23 27.63 13.44
N TYR A 37 -6.86 26.48 13.11
CA TYR A 37 -7.65 25.70 14.08
C TYR A 37 -7.00 24.37 14.46
N THR A 38 -6.31 23.71 13.54
CA THR A 38 -5.69 22.40 13.75
C THR A 38 -4.56 22.16 12.75
N HIS A 39 -3.67 21.22 13.05
CA HIS A 39 -2.61 20.80 12.14
C HIS A 39 -3.05 19.58 11.31
N ILE A 40 -2.86 19.67 9.99
CA ILE A 40 -3.08 18.56 9.05
C ILE A 40 -1.73 18.23 8.38
N PRO A 41 -0.95 17.27 8.92
CA PRO A 41 0.40 16.97 8.46
C PRO A 41 0.39 16.08 7.21
N THR A 42 -0.16 16.61 6.12
CA THR A 42 -0.27 15.96 4.81
C THR A 42 0.32 16.86 3.73
N PRO A 43 0.64 16.36 2.51
CA PRO A 43 0.90 17.25 1.40
C PRO A 43 -0.36 18.06 1.03
N ASP A 44 -0.22 19.02 0.12
CA ASP A 44 -1.37 19.61 -0.58
C ASP A 44 -2.03 18.59 -1.52
N ALA A 45 -3.21 18.95 -2.05
CA ALA A 45 -4.03 18.05 -2.86
C ALA A 45 -3.39 17.69 -4.21
N GLU A 46 -2.63 18.61 -4.82
CA GLU A 46 -1.98 18.40 -6.12
C GLU A 46 -0.80 17.43 -5.94
N THR A 47 0.08 17.71 -4.98
CA THR A 47 1.18 16.83 -4.58
C THR A 47 0.68 15.42 -4.21
N PHE A 48 -0.42 15.33 -3.46
CA PHE A 48 -1.03 14.03 -3.15
C PHE A 48 -1.49 13.29 -4.42
N SER A 49 -2.13 14.00 -5.35
CA SER A 49 -2.64 13.44 -6.60
C SER A 49 -1.51 12.94 -7.50
N GLU A 50 -0.41 13.68 -7.60
CA GLU A 50 0.76 13.29 -8.39
C GLU A 50 1.37 11.94 -7.96
N ILE A 51 1.37 11.67 -6.65
CA ILE A 51 1.97 10.46 -6.07
C ILE A 51 0.98 9.30 -5.98
N SER A 52 -0.29 9.56 -5.67
CA SER A 52 -1.31 8.52 -5.49
C SER A 52 -1.90 8.00 -6.81
N ASP A 53 -1.86 8.80 -7.88
CA ASP A 53 -2.20 8.36 -9.23
C ASP A 53 -1.05 7.50 -9.79
N LYS A 54 -1.30 6.19 -9.89
CA LYS A 54 -0.34 5.20 -10.41
C LYS A 54 0.14 5.55 -11.81
N TYR A 55 -0.72 6.13 -12.65
CA TYR A 55 -0.33 6.48 -14.00
C TYR A 55 0.74 7.58 -13.98
N ARG A 56 0.47 8.67 -13.28
CA ARG A 56 1.42 9.80 -13.13
C ARG A 56 2.68 9.39 -12.40
N LEU A 57 2.55 8.67 -11.29
CA LEU A 57 3.67 8.16 -10.50
C LEU A 57 4.61 7.32 -11.36
N MET A 58 4.09 6.39 -12.16
CA MET A 58 4.92 5.51 -12.99
C MET A 58 5.61 6.28 -14.12
N GLN A 59 4.96 7.29 -14.72
CA GLN A 59 5.62 8.17 -15.69
C GLN A 59 6.77 8.97 -15.03
N GLN A 60 6.53 9.52 -13.85
CA GLN A 60 7.54 10.24 -13.08
C GLN A 60 8.71 9.33 -12.68
N ALA A 61 8.43 8.10 -12.28
CA ALA A 61 9.45 7.10 -11.95
C ALA A 61 10.37 6.81 -13.15
N VAL A 62 9.80 6.58 -14.34
CA VAL A 62 10.59 6.39 -15.58
C VAL A 62 11.46 7.60 -15.87
N ALA A 63 10.89 8.82 -15.80
CA ALA A 63 11.64 10.05 -16.06
C ALA A 63 12.79 10.29 -15.07
N GLN A 64 12.74 9.67 -13.89
CA GLN A 64 13.75 9.81 -12.83
C GLN A 64 14.67 8.58 -12.71
N GLY A 65 14.56 7.61 -13.63
CA GLY A 65 15.38 6.40 -13.61
C GLY A 65 15.03 5.43 -12.47
N VAL A 66 13.86 5.58 -11.84
CA VAL A 66 13.36 4.63 -10.84
C VAL A 66 12.81 3.40 -11.56
N ALA A 67 13.29 2.22 -11.16
CA ALA A 67 12.90 0.97 -11.79
C ALA A 67 11.41 0.65 -11.51
N ILE A 68 10.66 0.39 -12.58
CA ILE A 68 9.26 -0.05 -12.57
C ILE A 68 9.12 -1.36 -13.35
N PRO A 69 8.02 -2.12 -13.19
CA PRO A 69 7.67 -3.17 -14.15
C PRO A 69 7.64 -2.62 -15.57
N GLU A 70 7.97 -3.44 -16.56
CA GLU A 70 7.75 -3.07 -17.96
C GLU A 70 6.28 -2.68 -18.14
N THR A 71 6.06 -1.45 -18.58
CA THR A 71 4.77 -0.78 -18.51
C THR A 71 4.44 -0.13 -19.84
N LEU A 72 3.27 -0.44 -20.36
CA LEU A 72 2.62 0.32 -21.43
C LEU A 72 1.61 1.26 -20.78
N PHE A 73 1.71 2.54 -21.14
CA PHE A 73 0.81 3.59 -20.66
C PHE A 73 -0.36 3.74 -21.64
N VAL A 74 -1.58 3.69 -21.11
CA VAL A 74 -2.82 3.80 -21.89
C VAL A 74 -3.58 5.03 -21.40
N PRO A 75 -3.45 6.19 -22.06
CA PRO A 75 -3.97 7.46 -21.55
C PRO A 75 -5.50 7.57 -21.60
N ASP A 76 -6.15 6.88 -22.54
CA ASP A 76 -7.55 7.10 -22.93
C ASP A 76 -8.35 5.81 -23.09
N GLY A 77 -7.77 4.69 -22.67
CA GLY A 77 -8.35 3.36 -22.83
C GLY A 77 -8.30 2.78 -24.25
N GLN A 78 -7.69 3.47 -25.21
CA GLN A 78 -7.58 2.96 -26.58
C GLN A 78 -6.40 1.98 -26.70
N LEU A 79 -6.71 0.73 -27.02
CA LEU A 79 -5.71 -0.34 -27.07
C LEU A 79 -4.99 -0.46 -28.40
N ASP A 80 -5.53 0.08 -29.49
CA ASP A 80 -5.03 -0.15 -30.86
C ASP A 80 -3.54 0.19 -31.03
N SER A 81 -3.06 1.22 -30.33
CA SER A 81 -1.66 1.69 -30.41
C SER A 81 -0.69 0.94 -29.47
N VAL A 82 -1.20 0.15 -28.53
CA VAL A 82 -0.41 -0.50 -27.46
C VAL A 82 -0.51 -2.02 -27.48
N ILE A 83 -1.60 -2.59 -28.00
CA ILE A 83 -1.89 -4.02 -27.90
C ILE A 83 -0.86 -4.88 -28.60
N GLU A 84 -0.33 -4.42 -29.73
CA GLU A 84 0.72 -5.12 -30.47
C GLU A 84 2.07 -5.16 -29.73
N LYS A 85 2.28 -4.26 -28.78
CA LYS A 85 3.51 -4.21 -27.96
C LYS A 85 3.46 -5.20 -26.80
N VAL A 86 2.32 -5.85 -26.55
CA VAL A 86 2.18 -6.86 -25.51
C VAL A 86 2.65 -8.21 -26.04
N CYS A 87 3.90 -8.56 -25.74
CA CYS A 87 4.53 -9.79 -26.20
C CYS A 87 4.35 -10.97 -25.24
N GLU A 88 4.10 -10.72 -23.95
CA GLU A 88 4.05 -11.75 -22.91
C GLU A 88 2.78 -11.62 -22.06
N PHE A 89 2.16 -12.77 -21.78
CA PHE A 89 1.00 -12.90 -20.89
C PHE A 89 1.32 -13.89 -19.75
N PRO A 90 0.70 -13.75 -18.57
CA PRO A 90 -0.32 -12.75 -18.23
C PRO A 90 0.24 -11.35 -17.94
N VAL A 91 -0.58 -10.33 -18.23
CA VAL A 91 -0.32 -8.93 -17.87
C VAL A 91 -1.19 -8.49 -16.70
N VAL A 92 -0.72 -7.48 -15.97
CA VAL A 92 -1.43 -6.82 -14.88
C VAL A 92 -1.95 -5.48 -15.39
N VAL A 93 -3.26 -5.28 -15.35
CA VAL A 93 -3.92 -4.03 -15.76
C VAL A 93 -4.30 -3.24 -14.51
N LYS A 94 -3.80 -2.00 -14.43
CA LYS A 94 -4.03 -1.11 -13.29
C LYS A 94 -4.64 0.21 -13.76
N PRO A 95 -5.82 0.61 -13.25
CA PRO A 95 -6.30 1.98 -13.36
C PRO A 95 -5.31 2.95 -12.68
N GLY A 96 -5.22 4.19 -13.18
CA GLY A 96 -4.37 5.22 -12.56
C GLY A 96 -4.76 5.46 -11.09
N CYS A 97 -6.05 5.67 -10.83
CA CYS A 97 -6.57 5.92 -9.49
C CYS A 97 -7.29 4.69 -8.92
N SER A 98 -7.06 4.39 -7.63
CA SER A 98 -7.79 3.35 -6.87
C SER A 98 -9.27 3.73 -6.61
N LEU A 99 -9.59 5.02 -6.74
CA LEU A 99 -10.90 5.60 -6.55
C LEU A 99 -11.18 6.58 -7.69
N VAL A 100 -12.32 6.40 -8.35
CA VAL A 100 -12.79 7.33 -9.38
C VAL A 100 -14.11 7.93 -8.95
N LYS A 101 -14.29 9.22 -9.23
CA LYS A 101 -15.54 9.92 -8.95
C LYS A 101 -16.47 9.75 -10.15
N GLU A 102 -17.65 9.19 -9.91
CA GLU A 102 -18.71 9.05 -10.92
C GLU A 102 -19.95 9.77 -10.38
N GLY A 103 -20.23 10.96 -10.93
CA GLY A 103 -21.22 11.87 -10.37
C GLY A 103 -20.86 12.32 -8.95
N GLN A 104 -21.72 12.02 -7.98
CA GLN A 104 -21.50 12.34 -6.56
C GLN A 104 -20.90 11.17 -5.76
N GLN A 105 -20.67 10.01 -6.37
CA GLN A 105 -20.21 8.81 -5.67
C GLN A 105 -18.77 8.46 -6.02
N TRP A 106 -18.04 7.94 -5.03
CA TRP A 106 -16.71 7.36 -5.23
C TRP A 106 -16.85 5.86 -5.50
N LYS A 107 -16.33 5.41 -6.64
CA LYS A 107 -16.26 3.97 -6.97
C LYS A 107 -14.83 3.48 -6.83
N LYS A 108 -14.68 2.32 -6.20
CA LYS A 108 -13.40 1.61 -6.11
C LYS A 108 -13.07 1.00 -7.47
N THR A 109 -11.83 1.18 -7.89
CA THR A 109 -11.28 0.45 -9.03
C THR A 109 -10.50 -0.77 -8.53
N SER A 110 -10.09 -1.64 -9.45
CA SER A 110 -9.41 -2.89 -9.11
C SER A 110 -8.26 -3.15 -10.05
N VAL A 111 -7.17 -3.69 -9.51
CA VAL A 111 -6.13 -4.34 -10.32
C VAL A 111 -6.70 -5.60 -10.95
N CYS A 112 -6.48 -5.80 -12.24
CA CYS A 112 -6.98 -6.93 -13.01
C CYS A 112 -5.83 -7.67 -13.69
N TYR A 113 -6.09 -8.93 -14.06
CA TYR A 113 -5.14 -9.76 -14.81
C TYR A 113 -5.77 -10.13 -16.15
N ALA A 114 -4.97 -10.11 -17.22
CA ALA A 114 -5.37 -10.62 -18.52
C ALA A 114 -4.38 -11.72 -18.94
N GLU A 115 -4.91 -12.91 -19.23
CA GLU A 115 -4.14 -14.10 -19.60
C GLU A 115 -3.87 -14.20 -21.11
N SER A 116 -4.49 -13.33 -21.91
CA SER A 116 -4.37 -13.30 -23.36
C SER A 116 -4.79 -11.94 -23.90
N ARG A 117 -4.49 -11.71 -25.18
CA ARG A 117 -4.91 -10.51 -25.91
C ARG A 117 -6.42 -10.32 -25.91
N ASP A 118 -7.18 -11.39 -26.17
CA ASP A 118 -8.65 -11.34 -26.16
C ASP A 118 -9.21 -11.07 -24.76
N ALA A 119 -8.57 -11.60 -23.71
CA ALA A 119 -8.94 -11.29 -22.33
C ALA A 119 -8.66 -9.81 -22.00
N LEU A 120 -7.56 -9.25 -22.50
CA LEU A 120 -7.21 -7.84 -22.34
C LEU A 120 -8.23 -6.92 -23.03
N MET A 121 -8.60 -7.21 -24.27
CA MET A 121 -9.62 -6.43 -24.99
C MET A 121 -10.98 -6.48 -24.28
N ARG A 122 -11.43 -7.68 -23.88
CA ARG A 122 -12.67 -7.82 -23.11
C ARG A 122 -12.64 -7.02 -21.81
N LEU A 123 -11.52 -7.05 -21.09
CA LEU A 123 -11.36 -6.31 -19.85
C LEU A 123 -11.57 -4.80 -20.04
N TYR A 124 -10.98 -4.19 -21.09
CA TYR A 124 -11.15 -2.76 -21.39
C TYR A 124 -12.58 -2.41 -21.83
N ASN A 125 -13.28 -3.34 -22.50
CA ASN A 125 -14.68 -3.16 -22.87
C ASN A 125 -15.63 -3.24 -21.66
N GLU A 126 -15.36 -4.15 -20.72
CA GLU A 126 -16.22 -4.43 -19.57
C GLU A 126 -16.00 -3.49 -18.38
N LYS A 127 -14.86 -2.81 -18.29
CA LYS A 127 -14.50 -1.95 -17.15
C LYS A 127 -14.46 -0.47 -17.58
N PRO A 128 -15.54 0.31 -17.35
CA PRO A 128 -15.60 1.71 -17.78
C PRO A 128 -14.48 2.59 -17.23
N TYR A 129 -13.96 2.31 -16.04
CA TYR A 129 -12.86 3.07 -15.45
C TYR A 129 -11.52 2.88 -16.20
N LEU A 130 -11.39 1.89 -17.09
CA LEU A 130 -10.21 1.72 -17.95
C LEU A 130 -10.25 2.60 -19.20
N ARG A 131 -11.34 3.35 -19.43
CA ARG A 131 -11.40 4.44 -20.41
C ARG A 131 -10.65 5.70 -19.94
N GLN A 132 -10.23 5.72 -18.67
CA GLN A 132 -9.36 6.73 -18.10
C GLN A 132 -7.89 6.24 -18.12
N PRO A 133 -6.90 7.09 -17.82
CA PRO A 133 -5.51 6.69 -17.77
C PRO A 133 -5.29 5.40 -16.97
N SER A 134 -4.65 4.43 -17.60
CA SER A 134 -4.39 3.10 -17.06
C SER A 134 -3.04 2.56 -17.54
N LEU A 135 -2.61 1.48 -16.91
CA LEU A 135 -1.31 0.86 -17.11
C LEU A 135 -1.51 -0.62 -17.43
N ILE A 136 -0.79 -1.10 -18.44
CA ILE A 136 -0.61 -2.53 -18.70
C ILE A 136 0.82 -2.87 -18.34
N GLN A 137 1.01 -3.68 -17.30
CA GLN A 137 2.32 -4.01 -16.75
C GLN A 137 2.63 -5.49 -16.92
N ARG A 138 3.90 -5.82 -17.19
CA ARG A 138 4.42 -7.19 -17.04
C ARG A 138 4.15 -7.66 -15.62
N ARG A 139 3.66 -8.90 -15.49
CA ARG A 139 3.51 -9.54 -14.18
C ARG A 139 4.87 -9.83 -13.57
N VAL A 140 5.17 -9.19 -12.45
CA VAL A 140 6.41 -9.44 -11.68
C VAL A 140 6.18 -10.58 -10.68
N VAL A 141 7.03 -11.61 -10.76
CA VAL A 141 7.12 -12.68 -9.77
C VAL A 141 8.27 -12.36 -8.83
N GLY A 142 8.01 -12.38 -7.52
CA GLY A 142 8.95 -11.83 -6.56
C GLY A 142 8.34 -11.54 -5.20
N GLU A 143 9.20 -11.18 -4.25
CA GLU A 143 8.82 -10.83 -2.88
C GLU A 143 8.24 -9.41 -2.83
N GLY A 144 7.12 -9.23 -2.13
CA GLY A 144 6.59 -7.91 -1.83
C GLY A 144 7.38 -7.28 -0.68
N GLN A 145 7.93 -6.09 -0.89
CA GLN A 145 8.60 -5.31 0.15
C GLN A 145 7.98 -3.91 0.22
N GLY A 146 8.07 -3.29 1.38
CA GLY A 146 7.53 -1.96 1.63
C GLY A 146 8.56 -1.09 2.34
N LEU A 147 8.71 0.14 1.87
CA LEU A 147 9.43 1.19 2.58
C LEU A 147 8.42 2.20 3.11
N PHE A 148 8.51 2.49 4.39
CA PHE A 148 7.61 3.39 5.09
C PHE A 148 8.38 4.61 5.52
N VAL A 149 7.84 5.79 5.27
CA VAL A 149 8.53 7.05 5.53
C VAL A 149 7.63 8.03 6.27
N LEU A 150 8.23 8.83 7.13
CA LEU A 150 7.70 10.10 7.63
C LEU A 150 8.57 11.20 7.07
N MET A 151 7.99 12.18 6.39
CA MET A 151 8.74 13.30 5.83
C MET A 151 8.16 14.64 6.27
N ASN A 152 9.04 15.62 6.45
CA ASN A 152 8.67 17.00 6.67
C ASN A 152 9.12 17.85 5.47
N GLN A 153 8.20 18.14 4.55
CA GLN A 153 8.46 19.01 3.39
C GLN A 153 9.67 18.54 2.55
N GLY A 154 9.77 17.23 2.32
CA GLY A 154 10.88 16.59 1.60
C GLY A 154 12.05 16.15 2.48
N LEU A 155 12.11 16.52 3.77
CA LEU A 155 13.13 16.01 4.69
C LEU A 155 12.67 14.68 5.32
N PRO A 156 13.37 13.55 5.15
CA PRO A 156 13.01 12.31 5.84
C PRO A 156 13.27 12.44 7.34
N LEU A 157 12.23 12.21 8.15
CA LEU A 157 12.31 12.15 9.61
C LEU A 157 12.39 10.71 10.12
N GLY A 158 12.02 9.73 9.31
CA GLY A 158 12.10 8.34 9.72
C GLY A 158 11.73 7.38 8.62
N MET A 159 12.40 6.23 8.62
CA MET A 159 12.21 5.18 7.64
C MET A 159 12.12 3.82 8.33
N PHE A 160 11.29 2.95 7.78
CA PHE A 160 11.12 1.57 8.22
C PHE A 160 10.94 0.69 6.98
N ALA A 161 11.46 -0.53 6.99
CA ALA A 161 11.27 -1.46 5.88
C ALA A 161 10.73 -2.80 6.36
N HIS A 162 9.91 -3.43 5.52
CA HIS A 162 9.45 -4.79 5.76
C HIS A 162 9.45 -5.63 4.48
N ARG A 163 9.45 -6.96 4.67
CA ARG A 163 9.12 -7.93 3.64
C ARG A 163 7.83 -8.67 3.98
N ARG A 164 7.05 -9.00 2.96
CA ARG A 164 5.80 -9.75 3.10
C ARG A 164 6.09 -11.23 2.96
N LEU A 165 5.90 -11.97 4.05
CA LEU A 165 6.09 -13.42 4.08
C LEU A 165 4.86 -14.16 3.56
N ARG A 166 3.66 -13.62 3.83
CA ARG A 166 2.38 -14.11 3.30
C ARG A 166 1.42 -12.96 2.99
N GLU A 167 0.60 -13.17 1.96
CA GLU A 167 -0.38 -12.21 1.46
C GLU A 167 -1.75 -12.86 1.25
N ARG A 168 -2.82 -12.06 1.36
CA ARG A 168 -4.20 -12.42 1.04
C ARG A 168 -4.75 -11.45 -0.02
N PRO A 169 -5.02 -11.91 -1.26
CA PRO A 169 -4.80 -13.27 -1.78
C PRO A 169 -3.31 -13.66 -1.90
N PRO A 170 -2.98 -14.96 -1.99
CA PRO A 170 -1.58 -15.43 -2.00
C PRO A 170 -0.73 -15.02 -3.21
N SER A 171 -1.34 -14.50 -4.27
CA SER A 171 -0.65 -14.05 -5.49
C SER A 171 -0.27 -12.57 -5.49
N GLY A 172 -0.66 -11.83 -4.46
CA GLY A 172 -0.46 -10.40 -4.33
C GLY A 172 -1.68 -9.75 -3.70
N GLY A 173 -1.52 -9.17 -2.51
CA GLY A 173 -2.64 -8.65 -1.74
C GLY A 173 -2.21 -8.01 -0.43
N VAL A 174 -3.12 -8.00 0.54
CA VAL A 174 -2.83 -7.46 1.87
C VAL A 174 -1.85 -8.41 2.58
N SER A 175 -0.82 -7.87 3.21
CA SER A 175 0.14 -8.67 3.97
C SER A 175 -0.48 -9.19 5.27
N VAL A 176 -0.52 -10.52 5.42
CA VAL A 176 -1.05 -11.22 6.60
C VAL A 176 0.04 -11.77 7.52
N LEU A 177 1.25 -11.93 6.99
CA LEU A 177 2.47 -12.17 7.76
C LEU A 177 3.61 -11.38 7.12
N ARG A 178 4.35 -10.62 7.93
CA ARG A 178 5.47 -9.79 7.48
C ARG A 178 6.55 -9.71 8.55
N GLU A 179 7.73 -9.26 8.12
CA GLU A 179 8.93 -9.16 8.94
C GLU A 179 9.66 -7.84 8.66
N SER A 180 10.15 -7.18 9.71
CA SER A 180 11.02 -6.01 9.57
C SER A 180 12.38 -6.41 9.00
N ILE A 181 12.89 -5.63 8.05
CA ILE A 181 14.18 -5.86 7.38
C ILE A 181 15.03 -4.61 7.46
N ALA A 182 16.35 -4.72 7.25
CA ALA A 182 17.20 -3.56 7.07
C ALA A 182 16.73 -2.72 5.87
N LEU A 183 16.96 -1.40 5.90
CA LEU A 183 16.59 -0.48 4.81
C LEU A 183 17.36 -0.81 3.53
N PRO A 184 16.72 -1.36 2.48
CA PRO A 184 17.44 -1.69 1.25
C PRO A 184 17.79 -0.41 0.50
N LYS A 185 19.09 -0.17 0.23
CA LYS A 185 19.59 1.08 -0.37
C LYS A 185 18.82 1.49 -1.63
N ALA A 186 18.60 0.55 -2.55
CA ALA A 186 17.89 0.82 -3.80
C ALA A 186 16.44 1.31 -3.59
N MET A 187 15.75 0.81 -2.56
CA MET A 187 14.38 1.26 -2.22
C MET A 187 14.40 2.64 -1.55
N VAL A 188 15.40 2.89 -0.69
CA VAL A 188 15.60 4.20 -0.06
C VAL A 188 15.87 5.26 -1.12
N ASP A 189 16.86 5.02 -1.99
CA ASP A 189 17.23 5.95 -3.07
C ASP A 189 16.02 6.28 -3.95
N ALA A 190 15.31 5.25 -4.45
CA ALA A 190 14.12 5.44 -5.28
C ALA A 190 13.02 6.23 -4.58
N THR A 191 12.80 5.96 -3.28
CA THR A 191 11.78 6.66 -2.49
C THR A 191 12.13 8.13 -2.28
N LEU A 192 13.39 8.42 -1.93
CA LEU A 192 13.85 9.79 -1.73
C LEU A 192 13.83 10.58 -3.05
N THR A 193 14.27 9.98 -4.16
CA THR A 193 14.20 10.58 -5.50
C THR A 193 12.79 11.08 -5.83
N LEU A 194 11.76 10.26 -5.57
CA LEU A 194 10.38 10.62 -5.87
C LEU A 194 9.78 11.62 -4.86
N LEU A 195 9.95 11.37 -3.56
CA LEU A 195 9.23 12.11 -2.53
C LEU A 195 9.90 13.44 -2.12
N GLN A 196 11.23 13.55 -2.24
CA GLN A 196 11.92 14.83 -1.97
C GLN A 196 11.59 15.86 -3.04
N ARG A 197 11.48 15.45 -4.30
CA ARG A 197 11.17 16.32 -5.43
C ARG A 197 9.85 17.06 -5.25
N VAL A 198 8.83 16.35 -4.78
CA VAL A 198 7.49 16.91 -4.54
C VAL A 198 7.34 17.50 -3.13
N LYS A 199 8.44 17.62 -2.38
CA LYS A 199 8.46 18.11 -0.99
C LYS A 199 7.43 17.41 -0.12
N TRP A 200 7.37 16.08 -0.20
CA TRP A 200 6.37 15.29 0.52
C TRP A 200 6.33 15.62 2.01
N HIS A 201 5.12 15.69 2.58
CA HIS A 201 4.90 16.03 3.99
C HIS A 201 3.88 15.08 4.62
N GLY A 202 4.25 14.41 5.70
CA GLY A 202 3.44 13.36 6.32
C GLY A 202 3.99 11.96 6.08
N VAL A 203 3.15 10.96 6.33
CA VAL A 203 3.51 9.54 6.15
C VAL A 203 3.26 9.05 4.73
N ALA A 204 4.07 8.10 4.27
CA ALA A 204 3.81 7.35 3.05
C ALA A 204 4.33 5.91 3.17
N MET A 205 3.67 5.00 2.46
CA MET A 205 4.15 3.65 2.20
C MET A 205 4.47 3.51 0.72
N VAL A 206 5.73 3.24 0.39
CA VAL A 206 6.18 2.92 -0.95
C VAL A 206 6.23 1.40 -1.10
N GLU A 207 5.43 0.87 -2.02
CA GLU A 207 5.35 -0.55 -2.29
C GLU A 207 6.32 -0.94 -3.40
N PHE A 208 7.11 -1.98 -3.15
CA PHE A 208 8.03 -2.57 -4.10
C PHE A 208 7.74 -4.06 -4.29
N LYS A 209 8.10 -4.57 -5.46
CA LYS A 209 8.23 -6.00 -5.68
C LYS A 209 9.64 -6.31 -6.16
N VAL A 210 10.35 -7.17 -5.42
CA VAL A 210 11.72 -7.59 -5.76
C VAL A 210 11.64 -8.69 -6.80
N ASP A 211 11.96 -8.38 -8.05
CA ASP A 211 11.92 -9.33 -9.18
C ASP A 211 12.84 -10.51 -8.90
N ALA A 212 12.29 -11.72 -8.76
CA ALA A 212 13.05 -12.91 -8.40
C ALA A 212 14.14 -13.26 -9.42
N ALA A 213 13.93 -12.94 -10.70
CA ALA A 213 14.90 -13.23 -11.75
C ALA A 213 16.07 -12.24 -11.76
N ARG A 214 15.79 -10.96 -11.45
CA ARG A 214 16.76 -9.86 -11.56
C ARG A 214 17.29 -9.36 -10.21
N GLN A 215 16.72 -9.84 -9.10
CA GLN A 215 17.01 -9.42 -7.74
C GLN A 215 16.99 -7.89 -7.55
N ARG A 216 16.06 -7.22 -8.24
CA ARG A 216 15.93 -5.75 -8.20
C ARG A 216 14.54 -5.34 -7.70
N PRO A 217 14.43 -4.36 -6.80
CA PRO A 217 13.15 -3.80 -6.40
C PRO A 217 12.54 -3.00 -7.57
N LEU A 218 11.27 -3.25 -7.85
CA LEU A 218 10.46 -2.52 -8.82
C LEU A 218 9.35 -1.79 -8.08
N LEU A 219 9.22 -0.49 -8.29
CA LEU A 219 8.17 0.33 -7.70
C LEU A 219 6.79 -0.16 -8.18
N MET A 220 5.86 -0.34 -7.24
CA MET A 220 4.51 -0.83 -7.51
C MET A 220 3.43 0.24 -7.30
N GLU A 221 3.56 1.04 -6.24
CA GLU A 221 2.72 2.20 -5.93
C GLU A 221 3.28 2.98 -4.72
N ILE A 222 2.76 4.18 -4.48
CA ILE A 222 2.97 4.93 -3.23
C ILE A 222 1.61 5.27 -2.63
N ASN A 223 1.41 4.88 -1.37
CA ASN A 223 0.23 5.16 -0.58
C ASN A 223 0.53 6.30 0.41
N GLY A 224 -0.04 7.48 0.17
CA GLY A 224 0.19 8.68 0.99
C GLY A 224 -0.61 8.74 2.30
N ARG A 225 -0.69 7.62 3.02
CA ARG A 225 -1.46 7.44 4.26
C ARG A 225 -0.86 6.32 5.12
N PHE A 226 -1.44 6.11 6.30
CA PHE A 226 -1.13 4.92 7.09
C PHE A 226 -1.51 3.63 6.34
N TRP A 227 -0.70 2.60 6.61
CA TRP A 227 -0.80 1.28 6.01
C TRP A 227 -1.38 0.28 7.01
N GLY A 228 -1.97 -0.81 6.49
CA GLY A 228 -2.58 -1.84 7.34
C GLY A 228 -1.58 -2.55 8.26
N SER A 229 -0.30 -2.61 7.85
CA SER A 229 0.76 -3.24 8.63
C SER A 229 1.47 -2.32 9.62
N LEU A 230 0.80 -1.25 10.08
CA LEU A 230 1.39 -0.24 10.95
C LEU A 230 1.92 -0.81 12.27
N GLN A 231 1.21 -1.77 12.86
CA GLN A 231 1.59 -2.38 14.13
C GLN A 231 3.00 -2.98 14.10
N LEU A 232 3.42 -3.54 12.96
CA LEU A 232 4.79 -4.06 12.80
C LEU A 232 5.85 -2.99 13.08
N ALA A 233 5.67 -1.77 12.57
CA ALA A 233 6.62 -0.69 12.78
C ALA A 233 6.67 -0.31 14.27
N ILE A 234 5.51 -0.27 14.94
CA ILE A 234 5.41 0.04 16.37
C ILE A 234 6.12 -1.03 17.20
N ASP A 235 5.85 -2.32 16.93
CA ASP A 235 6.48 -3.45 17.61
C ASP A 235 8.00 -3.46 17.38
N ALA A 236 8.45 -3.02 16.20
CA ALA A 236 9.87 -2.87 15.88
C ALA A 236 10.53 -1.63 16.52
N GLY A 237 9.78 -0.74 17.17
CA GLY A 237 10.28 0.45 17.88
C GLY A 237 9.99 1.80 17.22
N VAL A 238 9.24 1.82 16.11
CA VAL A 238 8.91 3.04 15.35
C VAL A 238 7.43 3.37 15.46
N ASN A 239 7.10 4.28 16.38
CA ASN A 239 5.75 4.80 16.54
C ASN A 239 5.44 5.94 15.56
N PHE A 240 5.12 5.60 14.31
CA PHE A 240 4.78 6.59 13.28
C PHE A 240 3.61 7.54 13.67
N PRO A 241 2.51 7.09 14.31
CA PRO A 241 1.44 7.98 14.76
C PRO A 241 1.94 9.06 15.73
N LEU A 242 2.70 8.66 16.75
CA LEU A 242 3.28 9.60 17.71
C LEU A 242 4.26 10.56 17.02
N ARG A 243 5.08 10.05 16.09
CA ARG A 243 6.04 10.90 15.36
C ARG A 243 5.36 11.87 14.40
N LEU A 244 4.27 11.46 13.75
CA LEU A 244 3.45 12.33 12.92
C LEU A 244 2.80 13.44 13.76
N LEU A 245 2.31 13.12 14.96
CA LEU A 245 1.81 14.09 15.93
C LEU A 245 2.91 15.05 16.38
N ASN A 246 4.06 14.53 16.79
CA ASN A 246 5.20 15.36 17.20
C ASN A 246 5.62 16.31 16.06
N MET A 247 5.69 15.82 14.82
CA MET A 247 5.95 16.67 13.66
C MET A 247 4.88 17.75 13.47
N ALA A 248 3.60 17.41 13.58
CA ALA A 248 2.49 18.35 13.48
C ALA A 248 2.56 19.46 14.55
N MET A 249 3.01 19.10 15.76
CA MET A 249 3.17 19.99 16.91
C MET A 249 4.52 20.72 16.95
N GLY A 250 5.33 20.66 15.88
CA GLY A 250 6.63 21.34 15.81
C GLY A 250 7.75 20.69 16.63
N LYS A 251 7.57 19.45 17.09
CA LYS A 251 8.52 18.64 17.88
C LYS A 251 9.11 17.50 17.03
N ALA A 252 9.34 17.75 15.75
CA ALA A 252 9.85 16.74 14.83
C ALA A 252 11.24 16.25 15.25
N GLU A 253 11.45 14.93 15.22
CA GLU A 253 12.75 14.30 15.49
C GLU A 253 13.11 13.33 14.37
N VAL A 254 14.38 13.35 13.98
CA VAL A 254 14.93 12.42 13.00
C VAL A 254 15.26 11.09 13.68
N LEU A 255 14.73 10.00 13.14
CA LEU A 255 15.08 8.64 13.54
C LEU A 255 16.47 8.26 12.99
N PRO A 256 17.31 7.62 13.82
CA PRO A 256 18.53 6.96 13.34
C PRO A 256 18.22 5.90 12.27
N VAL A 257 19.19 5.64 11.40
CA VAL A 257 19.08 4.64 10.32
C VAL A 257 18.87 3.22 10.87
N ASP A 258 19.44 2.95 12.05
CA ASP A 258 19.33 1.72 12.84
C ASP A 258 18.31 1.85 13.99
N GLY A 259 17.40 2.83 13.92
CA GLY A 259 16.46 3.17 14.98
C GLY A 259 15.32 2.16 15.21
N TYR A 260 15.40 0.94 14.68
CA TYR A 260 14.39 -0.11 14.85
C TYR A 260 14.97 -1.53 14.80
N ARG A 261 14.24 -2.47 15.40
CA ARG A 261 14.61 -3.88 15.47
C ARG A 261 14.30 -4.60 14.16
N ILE A 262 15.30 -5.25 13.57
CA ILE A 262 15.21 -6.11 12.39
C ILE A 262 14.81 -7.53 12.83
N GLY A 263 13.98 -8.22 12.04
CA GLY A 263 13.53 -9.59 12.30
C GLY A 263 12.27 -9.69 13.17
N VAL A 264 11.68 -8.55 13.54
CA VAL A 264 10.37 -8.52 14.22
C VAL A 264 9.30 -8.94 13.22
N LYS A 265 8.40 -9.83 13.64
CA LYS A 265 7.31 -10.34 12.81
C LYS A 265 5.97 -9.86 13.33
N SER A 266 5.06 -9.62 12.42
CA SER A 266 3.68 -9.23 12.73
C SER A 266 2.72 -10.07 11.89
N ARG A 267 1.71 -10.65 12.56
CA ARG A 267 0.74 -11.56 11.97
C ARG A 267 -0.69 -11.09 12.21
N TRP A 268 -1.46 -11.01 11.13
CA TRP A 268 -2.91 -10.89 11.16
C TRP A 268 -3.51 -12.30 11.11
N LEU A 269 -3.87 -12.86 12.26
CA LEU A 269 -4.22 -14.29 12.37
C LEU A 269 -5.42 -14.69 11.51
N LEU A 270 -6.52 -13.94 11.58
CA LEU A 270 -7.72 -14.25 10.80
C LEU A 270 -7.50 -14.07 9.29
N GLY A 271 -6.76 -13.05 8.87
CA GLY A 271 -6.37 -12.89 7.47
C GLY A 271 -5.48 -14.04 6.98
N ASP A 272 -4.58 -14.51 7.83
CA ASP A 272 -3.70 -15.64 7.52
C ASP A 272 -4.46 -16.98 7.50
N LEU A 273 -5.48 -17.14 8.36
CA LEU A 273 -6.40 -18.28 8.30
C LEU A 273 -7.18 -18.29 7.00
N ASP A 274 -7.71 -17.13 6.58
CA ASP A 274 -8.40 -17.01 5.30
C ASP A 274 -7.49 -17.34 4.12
N GLN A 275 -6.24 -16.89 4.18
CA GLN A 275 -5.23 -17.23 3.18
C GLN A 275 -5.08 -18.76 3.08
N LEU A 276 -4.97 -19.46 4.21
CA LEU A 276 -4.90 -20.92 4.25
C LEU A 276 -6.18 -21.56 3.67
N VAL A 277 -7.36 -21.08 4.07
CA VAL A 277 -8.64 -21.59 3.55
C VAL A 277 -8.70 -21.43 2.02
N MET A 278 -8.25 -20.30 1.49
CA MET A 278 -8.15 -20.07 0.04
C MET A 278 -7.22 -21.09 -0.62
N ARG A 279 -6.03 -21.33 -0.04
CA ARG A 279 -5.05 -22.33 -0.51
C ARG A 279 -5.58 -23.76 -0.52
N MET A 280 -6.44 -24.11 0.44
CA MET A 280 -7.04 -25.44 0.54
C MET A 280 -8.23 -25.63 -0.40
N ARG A 281 -9.06 -24.60 -0.60
CA ARG A 281 -10.32 -24.70 -1.36
C ARG A 281 -10.21 -24.37 -2.84
N LYS A 282 -9.23 -23.55 -3.25
CA LYS A 282 -9.09 -23.09 -4.64
C LYS A 282 -7.89 -23.78 -5.32
N SER A 283 -7.94 -23.86 -6.65
CA SER A 283 -6.80 -24.33 -7.44
C SER A 283 -5.76 -23.21 -7.60
N ASP A 284 -4.52 -23.59 -7.85
CA ASP A 284 -3.40 -22.65 -8.01
C ASP A 284 -3.65 -21.67 -9.18
N ARG A 285 -4.31 -22.16 -10.25
CA ARG A 285 -4.75 -21.34 -11.39
C ARG A 285 -5.75 -20.27 -10.95
N VAL A 286 -6.77 -20.62 -10.17
CA VAL A 286 -7.78 -19.65 -9.68
C VAL A 286 -7.16 -18.62 -8.74
N LEU A 287 -6.14 -19.03 -7.98
CA LEU A 287 -5.40 -18.14 -7.09
C LEU A 287 -4.32 -17.33 -7.80
N ASN A 288 -4.07 -17.57 -9.09
CA ASN A 288 -2.96 -17.01 -9.85
C ASN A 288 -1.62 -17.21 -9.13
N LEU A 289 -1.34 -18.38 -8.55
CA LEU A 289 -0.07 -18.61 -7.87
C LEU A 289 1.10 -18.58 -8.88
N PRO A 290 2.25 -18.01 -8.50
CA PRO A 290 3.45 -18.11 -9.33
C PRO A 290 3.99 -19.55 -9.35
N PRO A 291 4.78 -19.92 -10.36
CA PRO A 291 5.54 -21.17 -10.34
C PRO A 291 6.40 -21.28 -9.08
N GLY A 292 6.48 -22.47 -8.49
CA GLY A 292 7.25 -22.71 -7.26
C GLY A 292 6.56 -22.23 -5.97
N ALA A 293 5.29 -21.84 -6.02
CA ALA A 293 4.51 -21.59 -4.80
C ALA A 293 4.50 -22.84 -3.89
N PRO A 294 4.51 -22.67 -2.55
CA PRO A 294 4.52 -23.80 -1.62
C PRO A 294 3.36 -24.77 -1.89
N SER A 295 3.50 -26.05 -1.59
CA SER A 295 2.38 -27.01 -1.61
C SER A 295 1.32 -26.67 -0.55
N ARG A 296 0.13 -27.25 -0.66
CA ARG A 296 -0.93 -27.12 0.37
C ARG A 296 -0.46 -27.59 1.76
N PHE A 297 0.27 -28.70 1.80
CA PHE A 297 0.82 -29.24 3.05
C PHE A 297 1.85 -28.29 3.67
N GLN A 298 2.76 -27.73 2.86
CA GLN A 298 3.72 -26.72 3.33
C GLN A 298 3.02 -25.44 3.82
N ALA A 299 1.95 -24.99 3.15
CA ALA A 299 1.16 -23.85 3.60
C ALA A 299 0.49 -24.11 4.95
N MET A 300 -0.07 -25.30 5.15
CA MET A 300 -0.64 -25.74 6.44
C MET A 300 0.42 -25.78 7.56
N LEU A 301 1.56 -26.43 7.32
CA LEU A 301 2.66 -26.47 8.29
C LEU A 301 3.17 -25.05 8.64
N SER A 302 3.27 -24.18 7.64
CA SER A 302 3.69 -22.80 7.82
C SER A 302 2.68 -21.96 8.62
N PHE A 303 1.38 -22.24 8.49
CA PHE A 303 0.33 -21.62 9.29
C PHE A 303 0.38 -22.06 10.76
N CYS A 304 0.66 -23.34 11.02
CA CYS A 304 0.74 -23.89 12.39
C CYS A 304 1.93 -23.37 13.22
N ARG A 305 2.84 -22.57 12.64
CA ARG A 305 3.87 -21.86 13.38
C ARG A 305 3.27 -20.66 14.13
N LEU A 306 2.59 -20.95 15.25
CA LEU A 306 1.88 -19.95 16.05
C LEU A 306 2.78 -19.20 17.05
N PHE A 307 3.96 -19.74 17.33
CA PHE A 307 4.90 -19.16 18.29
C PHE A 307 6.29 -19.13 17.67
N GLU A 308 6.77 -17.92 17.39
CA GLU A 308 8.12 -17.67 16.93
C GLU A 308 8.69 -16.50 17.76
N ARG A 309 10.01 -16.48 17.94
CA ARG A 309 10.69 -15.38 18.61
C ARG A 309 10.40 -14.07 17.87
N ASP A 310 10.13 -13.00 18.64
CA ASP A 310 9.83 -11.66 18.12
C ASP A 310 8.63 -11.61 17.15
N MET A 311 7.69 -12.56 17.25
CA MET A 311 6.43 -12.54 16.52
C MET A 311 5.30 -11.98 17.37
N PHE A 312 4.61 -10.98 16.83
CA PHE A 312 3.48 -10.29 17.44
C PHE A 312 2.21 -10.48 16.61
N TYR A 313 1.07 -10.46 17.29
CA TYR A 313 -0.25 -10.56 16.69
C TYR A 313 -0.93 -9.19 16.67
N GLU A 314 -1.54 -8.83 15.55
CA GLU A 314 -2.13 -7.50 15.36
C GLU A 314 -3.37 -7.27 16.21
N MET A 315 -4.22 -8.30 16.32
CA MET A 315 -5.56 -8.18 16.92
C MET A 315 -5.65 -8.95 18.24
N GLU A 316 -4.90 -10.04 18.38
CA GLU A 316 -4.91 -10.95 19.53
C GLU A 316 -3.98 -10.45 20.65
N GLN A 317 -4.24 -9.25 21.16
CA GLN A 317 -3.50 -8.69 22.30
C GLN A 317 -4.15 -9.12 23.61
N LEU A 318 -3.40 -9.77 24.51
CA LEU A 318 -3.93 -10.22 25.81
C LEU A 318 -4.39 -9.06 26.71
N SER A 319 -3.82 -7.88 26.53
CA SER A 319 -4.21 -6.65 27.24
C SER A 319 -5.51 -6.02 26.72
N ASP A 320 -5.90 -6.31 25.48
CA ASP A 320 -7.14 -5.81 24.88
C ASP A 320 -7.69 -6.82 23.87
N LEU A 321 -8.65 -7.62 24.32
CA LEU A 321 -9.35 -8.59 23.49
C LEU A 321 -10.53 -7.98 22.70
N GLY A 322 -10.83 -6.69 22.89
CA GLY A 322 -11.95 -6.03 22.21
C GLY A 322 -11.85 -6.10 20.69
N PRO A 323 -10.73 -5.66 20.08
CA PRO A 323 -10.52 -5.71 18.63
C PRO A 323 -10.63 -7.12 18.05
N SER A 324 -9.98 -8.12 18.65
CA SER A 324 -10.04 -9.52 18.17
C SER A 324 -11.45 -10.12 18.30
N ARG A 325 -12.18 -9.85 19.39
CA ARG A 325 -13.57 -10.28 19.54
C ARG A 325 -14.47 -9.68 18.46
N LEU A 326 -14.37 -8.36 18.24
CA LEU A 326 -15.16 -7.68 17.21
C LEU A 326 -14.85 -8.24 15.81
N GLU A 327 -13.57 -8.45 15.51
CA GLU A 327 -13.16 -9.04 14.24
C GLU A 327 -13.72 -10.45 14.06
N LEU A 328 -13.62 -11.30 15.08
CA LEU A 328 -14.15 -12.66 15.04
C LEU A 328 -15.68 -12.67 14.86
N MET A 329 -16.40 -11.80 15.55
CA MET A 329 -17.86 -11.69 15.37
C MET A 329 -18.21 -11.26 13.94
N ARG A 330 -17.50 -10.29 13.37
CA ARG A 330 -17.70 -9.88 11.97
C ARG A 330 -17.37 -11.01 11.00
N TYR A 331 -16.29 -11.74 11.25
CA TYR A 331 -15.89 -12.90 10.46
C TYR A 331 -16.98 -13.98 10.42
N LEU A 332 -17.59 -14.25 11.58
CA LEU A 332 -18.68 -15.20 11.74
C LEU A 332 -20.07 -14.65 11.36
N LYS A 333 -20.15 -13.38 10.92
CA LYS A 333 -21.41 -12.65 10.63
C LYS A 333 -22.37 -12.59 11.83
N LEU A 334 -21.83 -12.45 13.03
CA LEU A 334 -22.56 -12.33 14.31
C LEU A 334 -22.68 -10.88 14.81
N ALA A 335 -22.14 -9.90 14.07
CA ALA A 335 -22.09 -8.47 14.43
C ALA A 335 -22.72 -7.60 13.34
#